data_AF-W9HDJ6-F1
#
_entry.id   AF-W9HDJ6-F1
#
_cell.length_a   1.000
_cell.length_b   1.000
_cell.length_c   1.000
_cell.angle_alpha   90.00
_cell.angle_beta   90.00
_cell.angle_gamma   90.00
#
_symmetry.space_group_name_H-M   'P 1'
#
loop_
_entity.id
_entity.type
_entity.pdbx_description
1 polymer ?
#
loop_
_entity_poly.entity_id
_entity_poly.type
_entity_poly.pdbx_seq_one_letter_code
_entity_poly.pdbx_strand_id
1 'polypeptide(L)'
;MSEGAGSQAWIIVVLLAGAVATYVWRALGVALSGRINPGGPVFEWVGCVAYALLAGLIARMIVMPVGPLQTTDLGIRILSAVLALAVFFAFRKNIFLGVTAGTLALIALTLSGIRLF
;
A
#
# COMPACT_ATOMS: atom_id res chain seq x y z
N MET A 1 38.51 -15.84 5.34
CA MET A 1 37.99 -14.74 4.50
C MET A 1 37.11 -15.31 3.37
N SER A 2 36.00 -15.99 3.70
CA SER A 2 35.08 -16.59 2.69
C SER A 2 33.61 -16.61 3.18
N GLU A 3 33.23 -15.76 4.12
CA GLU A 3 31.84 -15.68 4.63
C GLU A 3 31.05 -14.51 4.02
N GLY A 4 31.72 -13.60 3.29
CA GLY A 4 31.06 -12.48 2.62
C GLY A 4 30.44 -12.82 1.26
N ALA A 5 30.94 -13.82 0.54
CA ALA A 5 30.46 -14.15 -0.82
C ALA A 5 29.10 -14.86 -0.81
N GLY A 6 28.87 -15.75 0.18
CA GLY A 6 27.58 -16.41 0.37
C GLY A 6 26.47 -15.42 0.76
N SER A 7 26.83 -14.37 1.52
CA SER A 7 25.92 -13.28 1.88
C SER A 7 25.44 -12.47 0.67
N GLN A 8 26.37 -12.09 -0.22
CA GLN A 8 26.00 -11.26 -1.37
C GLN A 8 25.26 -12.08 -2.44
N ALA A 9 25.65 -13.35 -2.61
CA ALA A 9 24.97 -14.26 -3.53
C ALA A 9 23.50 -14.48 -3.15
N TRP A 10 23.18 -14.66 -1.85
CA TRP A 10 21.78 -14.84 -1.45
C TRP A 10 20.93 -13.60 -1.71
N ILE A 11 21.46 -12.39 -1.50
CA ILE A 11 20.74 -11.14 -1.77
C ILE A 11 20.38 -11.05 -3.25
N ILE A 12 21.34 -11.36 -4.13
CA ILE A 12 21.14 -11.35 -5.59
C ILE A 12 20.08 -12.39 -5.99
N VAL A 13 20.13 -13.59 -5.39
CA VAL A 13 19.15 -14.65 -5.66
C VAL A 13 17.75 -14.24 -5.20
N VAL A 14 17.58 -13.67 -4.01
CA VAL A 14 16.26 -13.21 -3.51
C VAL A 14 15.73 -12.06 -4.36
N LEU A 15 16.61 -11.15 -4.79
CA LEU A 15 16.22 -10.02 -5.64
C LEU A 15 15.79 -10.49 -7.03
N LEU A 16 16.52 -11.43 -7.63
CA LEU A 16 16.13 -12.08 -8.89
C LEU A 16 14.84 -12.87 -8.75
N ALA A 17 14.69 -13.65 -7.68
CA ALA A 17 13.47 -14.42 -7.42
C ALA A 17 12.25 -13.50 -7.29
N GLY A 18 12.38 -12.40 -6.52
CA GLY A 18 11.34 -11.39 -6.38
C GLY A 18 11.02 -10.67 -7.69
N ALA A 19 12.05 -10.33 -8.47
CA ALA A 19 11.87 -9.73 -9.79
C ALA A 19 11.12 -10.67 -10.73
N VAL A 20 11.55 -11.93 -10.85
CA VAL A 20 10.90 -12.94 -11.70
C VAL A 20 9.45 -13.15 -11.27
N ALA A 21 9.19 -13.38 -9.97
CA ALA A 21 7.83 -13.55 -9.46
C ALA A 21 6.91 -12.36 -9.81
N THR A 22 7.46 -11.14 -9.72
CA THR A 22 6.73 -9.90 -10.01
C THR A 22 6.49 -9.68 -11.50
N TYR A 23 7.49 -9.93 -12.34
CA TYR A 23 7.41 -9.70 -13.78
C TYR A 23 6.62 -10.78 -14.52
N VAL A 24 6.65 -12.03 -14.05
CA VAL A 24 5.84 -13.12 -14.64
C VAL A 24 4.35 -12.77 -14.60
N TRP A 25 3.85 -12.31 -13.45
CA TRP A 25 2.45 -11.91 -13.32
C TRP A 25 2.09 -10.71 -14.22
N ARG A 26 2.99 -9.73 -14.32
CA ARG A 26 2.82 -8.58 -15.23
C ARG A 26 2.80 -9.01 -16.70
N ALA A 27 3.70 -9.90 -17.11
CA ALA A 27 3.78 -10.41 -18.48
C ALA A 27 2.51 -11.20 -18.85
N LEU A 28 2.02 -12.03 -17.93
CA LEU A 28 0.72 -12.70 -18.10
C LEU A 28 -0.42 -11.70 -18.28
N GLY A 29 -0.45 -10.63 -17.47
CA GLY A 29 -1.45 -9.57 -17.59
C GLY A 29 -1.44 -8.88 -18.96
N VAL A 30 -0.26 -8.60 -19.52
CA VAL A 30 -0.11 -8.00 -20.87
C VAL A 30 -0.47 -8.99 -21.98
N ALA A 31 -0.12 -10.27 -21.83
CA ALA A 31 -0.51 -11.30 -22.79
C ALA A 31 -2.04 -11.49 -22.84
N LEU A 32 -2.70 -11.38 -21.69
CA LEU A 32 -4.16 -11.47 -21.57
C LEU A 32 -4.90 -10.19 -22.00
N SER A 33 -4.28 -9.02 -21.86
CA SER A 33 -4.94 -7.72 -22.13
C SER A 33 -5.34 -7.53 -23.59
N GLY A 34 -4.62 -8.14 -24.54
CA GLY A 34 -4.96 -8.10 -25.96
C GLY A 34 -6.11 -9.02 -26.37
N ARG A 35 -6.52 -9.96 -25.51
CA ARG A 35 -7.56 -10.97 -25.82
C ARG A 35 -8.82 -10.87 -24.97
N ILE A 36 -8.78 -10.12 -23.87
CA ILE A 36 -9.94 -9.82 -23.03
C ILE A 36 -10.52 -8.46 -23.44
N ASN A 37 -11.85 -8.39 -23.61
CA ASN A 37 -12.53 -7.11 -23.75
C ASN A 37 -12.57 -6.42 -22.37
N PRO A 38 -11.88 -5.27 -22.18
CA PRO A 38 -11.83 -4.58 -20.89
C PRO A 38 -13.19 -4.03 -20.44
N GLY A 39 -14.18 -3.96 -21.33
CA GLY A 39 -15.57 -3.60 -20.98
C GLY A 39 -16.48 -4.81 -20.70
N GLY A 40 -15.94 -6.03 -20.61
CA GLY A 40 -16.73 -7.22 -20.34
C GLY A 40 -17.16 -7.31 -18.86
N PRO A 41 -18.33 -7.91 -18.57
CA PRO A 41 -18.87 -8.03 -17.20
C PRO A 41 -17.94 -8.81 -16.25
N VAL A 42 -17.17 -9.76 -16.78
CA VAL A 42 -16.18 -10.51 -15.99
C VAL A 42 -15.02 -9.62 -15.55
N PHE A 43 -14.56 -8.72 -16.41
CA PHE A 43 -13.44 -7.82 -16.09
C PHE A 43 -13.84 -6.77 -15.06
N GLU A 44 -15.06 -6.24 -15.18
CA GLU A 44 -15.66 -5.35 -14.17
C GLU A 44 -15.80 -6.05 -12.82
N TRP A 45 -16.30 -7.29 -12.79
CA TRP A 45 -16.40 -8.07 -11.55
C TRP A 45 -15.05 -8.30 -10.88
N VAL A 46 -14.01 -8.71 -11.64
CA VAL A 46 -12.65 -8.86 -11.11
C VAL A 46 -12.11 -7.52 -10.59
N GLY A 47 -12.38 -6.42 -11.29
CA GLY A 47 -12.04 -5.07 -10.84
C GLY A 47 -12.68 -4.75 -9.48
N CYS A 48 -13.99 -4.96 -9.33
CA CYS A 48 -14.70 -4.78 -8.07
C CYS A 48 -14.10 -5.62 -6.94
N VAL A 49 -13.77 -6.89 -7.20
CA VAL A 49 -13.11 -7.76 -6.22
C VAL A 49 -11.73 -7.22 -5.83
N ALA A 50 -10.92 -6.79 -6.80
CA ALA A 50 -9.60 -6.21 -6.54
C ALA A 50 -9.68 -4.95 -5.68
N TYR A 51 -10.60 -4.03 -5.97
CA TYR A 51 -10.82 -2.83 -5.16
C TYR A 51 -11.37 -3.16 -3.77
N ALA A 52 -12.26 -4.15 -3.64
CA ALA A 52 -12.78 -4.60 -2.34
C ALA A 52 -11.66 -5.20 -1.46
N LEU A 53 -10.75 -5.99 -2.05
CA LEU A 53 -9.58 -6.53 -1.35
C LEU A 53 -8.63 -5.42 -0.89
N LEU A 54 -8.35 -4.43 -1.73
CA LEU A 54 -7.55 -3.26 -1.37
C LEU A 54 -8.20 -2.48 -0.23
N ALA A 55 -9.51 -2.21 -0.31
CA ALA A 55 -10.24 -1.51 0.73
C ALA A 55 -10.24 -2.29 2.06
N GLY A 56 -10.46 -3.61 2.01
CA GLY A 56 -10.39 -4.47 3.18
C GLY A 56 -9.00 -4.53 3.81
N LEU A 57 -7.95 -4.57 3.00
CA LEU A 57 -6.56 -4.52 3.47
C LEU A 57 -6.23 -3.19 4.15
N ILE A 58 -6.64 -2.07 3.55
CA ILE A 58 -6.47 -0.73 4.12
C ILE A 58 -7.24 -0.62 5.45
N ALA A 59 -8.49 -1.06 5.47
CA ALA A 59 -9.31 -1.06 6.70
C ALA A 59 -8.66 -1.90 7.80
N ARG A 60 -8.14 -3.09 7.47
CA ARG A 60 -7.37 -3.93 8.41
C ARG A 60 -6.15 -3.19 8.95
N MET A 61 -5.39 -2.50 8.11
CA MET A 61 -4.22 -1.73 8.57
C MET A 61 -4.58 -0.58 9.52
N ILE A 62 -5.74 0.04 9.35
CA ILE A 62 -6.22 1.14 10.23
C ILE A 62 -6.72 0.58 11.57
N VAL A 63 -7.57 -0.45 11.54
CA VAL A 63 -8.25 -0.99 12.74
C VAL A 63 -7.36 -1.94 13.54
N MET A 64 -6.65 -2.84 12.87
CA MET A 64 -5.76 -3.86 13.46
C MET A 64 -4.34 -3.69 12.90
N PRO A 65 -3.62 -2.65 13.35
CA PRO A 65 -2.26 -2.40 12.90
C PRO A 65 -1.34 -3.56 13.32
N VAL A 66 -0.32 -3.82 12.53
CA VAL A 66 0.76 -4.75 12.88
C VAL A 66 2.08 -3.97 12.92
N GLY A 67 2.93 -4.25 13.92
CA GLY A 67 4.24 -3.60 14.06
C GLY A 67 4.24 -2.34 14.97
N PRO A 68 5.22 -1.44 14.82
CA PRO A 68 5.53 -0.37 15.78
C PRO A 68 4.43 0.71 15.92
N LEU A 69 3.40 0.70 15.08
CA LEU A 69 2.25 1.59 15.24
C LEU A 69 1.33 1.18 16.40
N GLN A 70 1.47 -0.02 16.97
CA GLN A 70 0.65 -0.52 18.09
C GLN A 70 0.63 0.42 19.31
N THR A 71 1.62 1.29 19.46
CA THR A 71 1.71 2.28 20.55
C THR A 71 0.87 3.54 20.34
N THR A 72 0.31 3.74 19.14
CA THR A 72 -0.46 4.94 18.78
C THR A 72 -1.96 4.69 18.94
N ASP A 73 -2.67 5.68 19.47
CA ASP A 73 -4.11 5.63 19.67
C ASP A 73 -4.91 5.51 18.34
N LEU A 74 -6.06 4.84 18.38
CA LEU A 74 -6.90 4.52 17.23
C LEU A 74 -7.59 5.76 16.65
N GLY A 75 -8.00 6.71 17.51
CA GLY A 75 -8.65 7.96 17.11
C GLY A 75 -7.73 8.84 16.26
N ILE A 76 -6.46 8.91 16.63
CA ILE A 76 -5.42 9.62 15.88
C ILE A 76 -5.28 9.07 14.47
N ARG A 77 -5.26 7.74 14.30
CA ARG A 77 -5.09 7.11 12.99
C ARG A 77 -6.27 7.36 12.06
N ILE A 78 -7.49 7.28 12.58
CA ILE A 78 -8.69 7.59 11.81
C ILE A 78 -8.65 9.05 11.37
N LEU A 79 -8.31 9.98 12.28
CA LEU A 79 -8.24 11.40 11.96
C LEU A 79 -7.16 11.69 10.90
N SER A 80 -5.97 11.10 11.03
CA SER A 80 -4.89 11.24 10.04
C SER A 80 -5.28 10.64 8.68
N ALA A 81 -5.97 9.50 8.65
CA ALA A 81 -6.46 8.90 7.40
C ALA A 81 -7.52 9.78 6.72
N VAL A 82 -8.45 10.35 7.49
CA VAL A 82 -9.46 11.29 6.99
C VAL A 82 -8.81 12.58 6.47
N LEU A 83 -7.83 13.13 7.19
CA LEU A 83 -7.08 14.30 6.74
C LEU A 83 -6.29 14.02 5.45
N ALA A 84 -5.65 12.85 5.34
CA ALA A 84 -4.97 12.42 4.12
C ALA A 84 -5.93 12.37 2.92
N LEU A 85 -7.12 11.80 3.12
CA LEU A 85 -8.17 11.74 2.09
C LEU A 85 -8.69 13.13 1.71
N ALA A 86 -8.90 14.00 2.70
CA ALA A 86 -9.36 15.37 2.47
C ALA A 86 -8.36 16.17 1.62
N VAL A 87 -7.06 16.07 1.95
CA VAL A 87 -6.00 16.74 1.18
C VAL A 87 -5.85 16.13 -0.22
N PHE A 88 -5.94 14.81 -0.35
CA PHE A 88 -5.93 14.14 -1.65
C PHE A 88 -7.05 14.64 -2.57
N PHE A 89 -8.26 14.84 -2.02
CA PHE A 89 -9.39 15.33 -2.80
C PHE A 89 -9.24 16.82 -3.14
N ALA A 90 -8.73 17.64 -2.22
CA ALA A 90 -8.49 19.06 -2.45
C ALA A 90 -7.41 19.34 -3.51
N PHE A 91 -6.34 18.53 -3.56
CA PHE A 91 -5.21 18.71 -4.48
C PHE A 91 -5.35 17.99 -5.83
N ARG A 92 -6.58 17.88 -6.33
CA ARG A 92 -6.86 17.39 -7.70
C ARG A 92 -6.34 15.95 -7.94
N LYS A 93 -6.44 15.07 -6.94
CA LYS A 93 -6.05 13.64 -6.99
C LYS A 93 -4.54 13.38 -7.15
N ASN A 94 -3.67 14.31 -6.76
CA ASN A 94 -2.23 14.06 -6.81
C ASN A 94 -1.82 13.12 -5.66
N ILE A 95 -1.48 11.87 -5.99
CA ILE A 95 -1.14 10.81 -5.01
C ILE A 95 0.02 11.25 -4.11
N PHE A 96 1.04 11.90 -4.67
CA PHE A 96 2.20 12.36 -3.90
C PHE A 96 1.82 13.31 -2.77
N LEU A 97 0.96 14.31 -3.05
CA LEU A 97 0.55 15.30 -2.05
C LEU A 97 -0.38 14.69 -0.98
N GLY A 98 -1.24 13.74 -1.36
CA GLY A 98 -2.08 13.03 -0.40
C GLY A 98 -1.26 12.19 0.59
N VAL A 99 -0.27 11.45 0.09
CA VAL A 99 0.59 10.59 0.92
C VAL A 99 1.49 11.41 1.85
N THR A 100 2.11 12.48 1.34
CA THR A 100 2.95 13.35 2.17
C THR A 100 2.13 14.06 3.23
N ALA A 101 0.95 14.58 2.89
CA ALA A 101 0.07 15.23 3.85
C ALA A 101 -0.44 14.26 4.92
N GLY A 102 -0.82 13.04 4.55
CA GLY A 102 -1.22 12.01 5.51
C GLY A 102 -0.10 11.60 6.46
N THR A 103 1.11 11.48 5.93
CA THR A 103 2.31 11.16 6.73
C THR A 103 2.65 12.29 7.70
N LEU A 104 2.65 13.54 7.21
CA LEU A 104 2.87 14.72 8.05
C LEU A 104 1.78 14.89 9.10
N ALA A 105 0.52 14.64 8.75
CA ALA A 105 -0.59 14.69 9.70
C ALA A 105 -0.42 13.64 10.81
N LEU A 106 -0.02 12.41 10.47
CA LEU A 106 0.23 11.36 11.46
C LEU A 106 1.40 11.72 12.39
N ILE A 107 2.51 12.21 11.81
CA ILE A 107 3.68 12.65 12.60
C ILE A 107 3.31 13.83 13.50
N ALA A 108 2.63 14.84 12.97
CA ALA A 108 2.24 16.04 13.72
C ALA A 108 1.28 15.70 14.86
N LEU A 109 0.27 14.84 14.63
CA LEU A 109 -0.67 14.42 15.66
C LEU A 109 -0.02 13.52 16.72
N THR A 110 0.98 12.73 16.33
CA THR A 110 1.73 11.89 17.28
C THR A 110 2.62 12.74 18.18
N LEU A 111 3.29 13.76 17.62
CA LEU A 111 4.17 14.66 18.37
C LEU A 111 3.41 15.63 19.29
N SER A 112 2.18 16.00 18.94
CA SER A 112 1.36 16.88 19.78
C SER A 112 0.88 16.22 21.07
N GLY A 113 1.11 14.92 21.27
CA GLY A 113 0.83 14.21 22.52
C GLY A 113 -0.66 14.13 22.87
N ILE A 114 -1.54 14.46 21.91
CA ILE A 114 -3.00 14.44 22.08
C ILE A 114 -3.43 12.98 22.15
N ARG A 115 -3.72 12.48 23.35
CA ARG A 115 -4.38 11.18 23.53
C ARG A 115 -5.88 11.36 23.37
N LEU A 116 -6.39 11.06 22.19
CA LEU A 116 -7.82 10.95 21.94
C LEU A 116 -8.28 9.54 22.34
N PHE A 117 -8.41 9.34 23.66
CA PHE A 117 -8.66 8.07 24.36
C PHE A 117 -7.42 7.19 24.60
#